data_AF-A0A2C9KXD1-F1
#
_entry.id   AF-A0A2C9KXD1-F1
#
_cell.length_a   1.000
_cell.length_b   1.000
_cell.length_c   1.000
_cell.angle_alpha   90.00
_cell.angle_beta   90.00
_cell.angle_gamma   90.00
#
_symmetry.space_group_name_H-M   'P 1'
#
loop_
_entity.id
_entity.type
_entity.pdbx_description
1 polymer ?
#
loop_
_entity_poly.entity_id
_entity_poly.type
_entity_poly.pdbx_seq_one_letter_code
_entity_poly.pdbx_strand_id
1 'polypeptide(L)'
;FSALLDIVTPLLQAYSLGQDVENKYGETGYDLLQKLKKKIKSADAQTKKTVNETPDSEDGEDEKWRKKLAEEAEFEYEEQLPRYDCGEEYEDTSTKETFDQFTERIRNEHAAKATRDRQHIFWRDRKRKLESDDSSEKTKKPHKESEDEKLKAAREQMKKNFKPGVEVKLNRYKSQKENYERKFSYLLGHLAGKTLTFGCIPWPCLDLTLLGDILFSDFEDKQGPDYRKYLRSQQVRWHPDKFTQKFKDYMHPDHVTKIMGKVKAISQFLNKLSSDLHDKET
;
A
#
# COMPACT_ATOMS: atom_id res chain seq x y z
N PHE A 1 4.51 21.37 -13.76
CA PHE A 1 5.96 21.08 -13.77
C PHE A 1 6.75 21.85 -12.70
N SER A 2 6.49 23.14 -12.45
CA SER A 2 7.30 23.96 -11.50
C SER A 2 7.38 23.41 -10.06
N ALA A 3 6.26 23.03 -9.45
CA ALA A 3 6.22 22.60 -8.05
C ALA A 3 6.94 21.25 -7.78
N LEU A 4 7.01 20.36 -8.77
CA LEU A 4 7.70 19.08 -8.62
C LEU A 4 9.21 19.22 -8.80
N LEU A 5 9.66 20.14 -9.65
CA LEU A 5 11.08 20.46 -9.77
C LEU A 5 11.62 21.09 -8.48
N ASP A 6 10.82 21.90 -7.80
CA ASP A 6 11.23 22.57 -6.54
C ASP A 6 11.51 21.60 -5.39
N ILE A 7 10.80 20.46 -5.35
CA ILE A 7 11.00 19.43 -4.32
C ILE A 7 12.14 18.48 -4.70
N VAL A 8 12.25 18.14 -5.99
CA VAL A 8 13.17 17.10 -6.48
C VAL A 8 14.61 17.62 -6.66
N THR A 9 14.77 18.89 -7.01
CA THR A 9 16.09 19.52 -7.22
C THR A 9 16.96 19.57 -5.96
N PRO A 10 16.48 20.02 -4.78
CA PRO A 10 17.29 20.02 -3.56
C PRO A 10 17.61 18.61 -3.06
N LEU A 11 16.71 17.64 -3.27
CA LEU A 11 16.97 16.23 -2.94
C LEU A 11 18.06 15.62 -3.82
N LEU A 12 18.08 15.97 -5.11
CA LEU A 12 19.11 15.54 -6.05
C LEU A 12 20.48 16.16 -5.76
N GLN A 13 20.51 17.42 -5.34
CA GLN A 13 21.75 18.10 -4.92
C GLN A 13 22.30 17.55 -3.60
N ALA A 14 21.43 17.18 -2.66
CA ALA A 14 21.83 16.60 -1.38
C ALA A 14 22.29 15.13 -1.49
N TYR A 15 21.80 14.38 -2.48
CA TYR A 15 22.06 12.95 -2.64
C TYR A 15 22.36 12.60 -4.11
N SER A 16 23.47 13.12 -4.63
CA SER A 16 23.93 12.84 -6.00
C SER A 16 24.21 11.36 -6.25
N LEU A 17 24.79 10.66 -5.27
CA LEU A 17 25.04 9.21 -5.35
C LEU A 17 23.77 8.36 -5.28
N GLY A 18 22.63 8.91 -4.82
CA GLY A 18 21.38 8.16 -4.66
C GLY A 18 20.71 7.77 -5.97
N GLN A 19 21.11 8.38 -7.09
CA GLN A 19 20.57 8.04 -8.41
C GLN A 19 21.05 6.69 -8.93
N ASP A 20 22.27 6.29 -8.60
CA ASP A 20 22.91 5.06 -9.09
C ASP A 20 22.76 3.88 -8.11
N VAL A 21 22.09 4.11 -6.97
CA VAL A 21 21.79 3.04 -6.01
C VAL A 21 20.63 2.21 -6.53
N GLU A 22 20.89 0.93 -6.76
CA GLU A 22 19.88 -0.04 -7.12
C GLU A 22 18.92 -0.30 -5.96
N ASN A 23 17.61 -0.25 -6.25
CA ASN A 23 16.59 -0.75 -5.34
C ASN A 23 16.67 -2.29 -5.25
N LYS A 24 15.92 -2.92 -4.34
CA LYS A 24 15.76 -4.39 -4.20
C LYS A 24 15.30 -5.12 -5.46
N TYR A 25 14.95 -4.37 -6.50
CA TYR A 25 14.52 -4.85 -7.82
C TYR A 25 15.57 -4.59 -8.92
N GLY A 26 16.77 -4.11 -8.58
CA GLY A 26 17.83 -3.78 -9.55
C GLY A 26 17.58 -2.50 -10.35
N GLU A 27 16.61 -1.68 -9.94
CA GLU A 27 16.25 -0.45 -10.65
C GLU A 27 16.96 0.75 -10.01
N THR A 28 17.59 1.58 -10.84
CA THR A 28 18.23 2.82 -10.41
C THR A 28 17.19 3.94 -10.25
N GLY A 29 17.52 4.96 -9.47
CA GLY A 29 16.69 6.17 -9.36
C GLY A 29 16.47 6.85 -10.72
N TYR A 30 17.46 6.74 -11.62
CA TYR A 30 17.37 7.24 -12.99
C TYR A 30 16.31 6.50 -13.83
N ASP A 31 16.23 5.17 -13.71
CA ASP A 31 15.26 4.37 -14.46
C ASP A 31 13.81 4.69 -14.06
N LEU A 32 13.58 4.93 -12.76
CA LEU A 32 12.28 5.31 -12.24
C LEU A 32 11.84 6.69 -12.76
N LEU A 33 12.76 7.65 -12.82
CA LEU A 33 12.51 8.99 -13.36
C LEU A 33 12.19 8.94 -14.86
N GLN A 34 12.90 8.10 -15.63
CA GLN A 34 12.61 7.92 -17.06
C GLN A 34 11.24 7.28 -17.30
N LYS A 35 10.84 6.30 -16.49
CA LYS A 35 9.50 5.70 -16.54
C LYS A 35 8.40 6.71 -16.24
N LEU A 36 8.62 7.57 -15.23
CA LEU A 36 7.68 8.63 -14.86
C LEU A 36 7.56 9.69 -15.98
N LYS A 37 8.67 10.11 -16.56
CA LYS A 37 8.70 11.05 -17.70
C LYS A 37 7.96 10.51 -18.92
N LYS A 38 8.10 9.20 -19.21
CA LYS A 38 7.36 8.53 -20.30
C LYS A 38 5.85 8.52 -20.02
N LYS A 39 5.42 8.20 -18.80
CA LYS A 39 4.01 8.20 -18.39
C LYS A 39 3.36 9.58 -18.52
N ILE A 40 4.06 10.64 -18.11
CA ILE A 40 3.53 12.01 -18.21
C ILE A 40 3.41 12.44 -19.67
N LYS A 41 4.42 12.13 -20.52
CA LYS A 41 4.35 12.42 -21.96
C LYS A 41 3.22 11.68 -22.67
N SER A 42 2.93 10.44 -22.29
CA SER A 42 1.79 9.70 -22.83
C SER A 42 0.45 10.26 -22.35
N ALA A 43 0.37 10.75 -21.11
CA ALA A 43 -0.83 11.41 -20.58
C ALA A 43 -1.12 12.75 -21.29
N ASP A 44 -0.08 13.57 -21.51
CA ASP A 44 -0.20 14.84 -22.28
C ASP A 44 -0.51 14.61 -23.77
N ALA A 45 -0.13 13.46 -24.33
CA ALA A 45 -0.46 13.09 -25.71
C ALA A 45 -1.91 12.58 -25.84
N GLN A 46 -2.45 11.94 -24.80
CA GLN A 46 -3.84 11.49 -24.76
C GLN A 46 -4.82 12.65 -24.60
N THR A 47 -4.49 13.66 -23.77
CA THR A 47 -5.34 14.85 -23.58
C THR A 47 -5.39 15.77 -24.80
N LYS A 48 -4.38 15.74 -25.68
CA LYS A 48 -4.38 16.51 -26.94
C LYS A 48 -5.14 15.84 -28.08
N LYS A 49 -5.43 14.54 -27.99
CA LYS A 49 -6.10 13.78 -29.06
C LYS A 49 -7.63 13.74 -28.92
N THR A 50 -8.18 14.14 -27.78
CA THR A 50 -9.63 14.14 -27.49
C THR A 50 -10.34 15.46 -27.83
N VAL A 51 -9.68 16.44 -28.44
CA VAL A 51 -10.28 17.76 -28.75
C VAL A 51 -10.64 17.93 -30.23
N ASN A 52 -10.11 17.08 -31.13
CA ASN A 52 -10.36 17.17 -32.56
C ASN A 52 -10.86 15.84 -33.10
N GLU A 53 -12.16 15.57 -32.95
CA GLU A 53 -12.99 14.74 -33.85
C GLU A 53 -14.39 14.58 -33.24
N THR A 54 -15.33 15.39 -33.69
CA THR A 54 -16.79 15.09 -33.72
C THR A 54 -17.23 15.32 -35.15
N PRO A 55 -18.03 14.42 -35.77
CA PRO A 55 -19.45 14.39 -35.44
C PRO A 55 -20.10 12.99 -35.49
N ASP A 56 -21.15 12.74 -34.70
CA ASP A 56 -22.54 12.54 -35.21
C ASP A 56 -23.51 12.10 -34.08
N SER A 57 -24.51 12.94 -33.80
CA SER A 57 -25.92 12.62 -33.45
C SER A 57 -26.32 11.65 -32.31
N GLU A 58 -25.63 11.60 -31.17
CA GLU A 58 -26.23 11.14 -29.87
C GLU A 58 -25.96 12.10 -28.68
N ASP A 59 -25.12 13.11 -28.88
CA ASP A 59 -24.61 14.02 -27.84
C ASP A 59 -25.68 14.89 -27.15
N GLY A 60 -26.86 15.03 -27.76
CA GLY A 60 -27.92 15.90 -27.26
C GLY A 60 -28.59 15.39 -25.98
N GLU A 61 -28.66 14.07 -25.78
CA GLU A 61 -29.19 13.49 -24.54
C GLU A 61 -28.10 13.36 -23.49
N ASP A 62 -26.91 12.91 -23.87
CA ASP A 62 -25.78 12.78 -22.96
C ASP A 62 -25.32 14.12 -22.37
N GLU A 63 -25.34 15.20 -23.17
CA GLU A 63 -25.04 16.55 -22.67
C GLU A 63 -26.15 17.05 -21.72
N LYS A 64 -27.42 16.69 -21.96
CA LYS A 64 -28.53 17.00 -21.04
C LYS A 64 -28.42 16.22 -19.74
N TRP A 65 -28.06 14.94 -19.78
CA TRP A 65 -27.84 14.12 -18.60
C TRP A 65 -26.63 14.57 -17.81
N ARG A 66 -25.53 14.96 -18.49
CA ARG A 66 -24.37 15.58 -17.84
C ARG A 66 -24.73 16.89 -17.15
N LYS A 67 -25.52 17.74 -17.81
CA LYS A 67 -26.01 18.98 -17.21
C LYS A 67 -26.90 18.71 -16.00
N LYS A 68 -27.83 17.76 -16.11
CA LYS A 68 -28.73 17.38 -15.02
C LYS A 68 -27.98 16.80 -13.81
N LEU A 69 -26.98 15.93 -14.06
CA LEU A 69 -26.11 15.40 -13.01
C LEU A 69 -25.28 16.49 -12.34
N ALA A 70 -24.82 17.49 -13.10
CA ALA A 70 -24.10 18.63 -12.55
C ALA A 70 -25.01 19.51 -11.68
N GLU A 71 -26.25 19.76 -12.10
CA GLU A 71 -27.24 20.52 -11.32
C GLU A 71 -27.63 19.80 -10.02
N GLU A 72 -27.85 18.48 -10.04
CA GLU A 72 -28.11 17.69 -8.82
C GLU A 72 -26.90 17.69 -7.87
N ALA A 73 -25.69 17.56 -8.40
CA ALA A 73 -24.47 17.61 -7.59
C ALA A 73 -24.25 19.00 -6.95
N GLU A 74 -24.58 20.08 -7.67
CA GLU A 74 -24.51 21.44 -7.15
C GLU A 74 -25.60 21.70 -6.10
N PHE A 75 -26.82 21.17 -6.31
CA PHE A 75 -27.90 21.24 -5.33
C PHE A 75 -27.57 20.48 -4.03
N GLU A 76 -27.06 19.25 -4.12
CA GLU A 76 -26.62 18.50 -2.94
C GLU A 76 -25.49 19.23 -2.20
N TYR A 77 -24.56 19.83 -2.93
CA TYR A 77 -23.48 20.62 -2.36
C TYR A 77 -24.02 21.87 -1.63
N GLU A 78 -25.03 22.54 -2.19
CA GLU A 78 -25.63 23.74 -1.61
C GLU A 78 -26.59 23.43 -0.44
N GLU A 79 -27.21 22.24 -0.42
CA GLU A 79 -28.11 21.78 0.65
C GLU A 79 -27.34 21.15 1.83
N GLN A 80 -26.26 20.40 1.58
CA GLN A 80 -25.49 19.69 2.61
C GLN A 80 -24.43 20.55 3.30
N LEU A 81 -24.03 21.67 2.70
CA LEU A 81 -23.29 22.70 3.42
C LEU A 81 -24.28 23.55 4.21
N PRO A 82 -24.21 23.56 5.57
CA PRO A 82 -24.84 24.62 6.33
C PRO A 82 -24.29 25.92 5.74
N ARG A 83 -25.16 26.79 5.26
CA ARG A 83 -24.82 28.16 4.87
C ARG A 83 -24.08 28.77 6.06
N TYR A 84 -22.75 28.73 6.02
CA TYR A 84 -21.95 29.54 6.90
C TYR A 84 -22.30 30.96 6.49
N ASP A 85 -23.10 31.57 7.36
CA ASP A 85 -23.35 32.99 7.38
C ASP A 85 -21.99 33.68 7.55
N CYS A 86 -21.27 33.86 6.44
CA CYS A 86 -20.06 34.68 6.37
C CYS A 86 -20.47 36.15 6.32
N GLY A 87 -21.41 36.52 7.17
CA GLY A 87 -22.13 37.77 7.19
C GLY A 87 -22.17 38.36 8.59
N GLU A 88 -21.11 38.26 9.38
CA GLU A 88 -20.97 39.11 10.57
C GLU A 88 -19.49 39.31 10.96
N GLU A 89 -19.02 40.54 10.73
CA GLU A 89 -18.24 41.31 11.69
C GLU A 89 -16.87 40.76 12.13
N TYR A 90 -15.87 40.82 11.25
CA TYR A 90 -14.47 40.99 11.70
C TYR A 90 -14.14 42.48 11.69
N GLU A 91 -14.61 43.15 12.73
CA GLU A 91 -14.20 44.50 13.09
C GLU A 91 -12.67 44.53 13.26
N ASP A 92 -12.01 45.28 12.37
CA ASP A 92 -10.58 45.55 12.36
C ASP A 92 -10.21 46.36 13.61
N THR A 93 -9.79 45.66 14.66
CA THR A 93 -9.14 46.28 15.82
C THR A 93 -7.71 45.78 15.96
N SER A 94 -6.84 46.48 15.23
CA SER A 94 -5.48 46.84 15.66
C SER A 94 -4.46 45.71 15.84
N THR A 95 -3.54 45.68 14.87
CA THR A 95 -2.24 44.97 14.85
C THR A 95 -2.29 43.47 14.58
N LYS A 96 -2.63 43.09 13.33
CA LYS A 96 -2.16 41.81 12.79
C LYS A 96 -0.63 41.83 12.81
N GLU A 97 -0.08 41.05 13.73
CA GLU A 97 1.34 40.71 13.82
C GLU A 97 1.90 40.48 12.40
N THR A 98 2.98 41.17 12.05
CA THR A 98 3.66 40.92 10.76
C THR A 98 4.19 39.48 10.77
N PHE A 99 4.31 38.82 9.62
CA PHE A 99 4.84 37.45 9.54
C PHE A 99 6.16 37.30 10.32
N ASP A 100 7.07 38.27 10.20
CA ASP A 100 8.34 38.27 10.93
C ASP A 100 8.14 38.33 12.45
N GLN A 101 7.24 39.18 12.94
CA GLN A 101 6.90 39.28 14.36
C GLN A 101 6.30 37.97 14.89
N PHE A 102 5.45 37.31 14.08
CA PHE A 102 4.90 35.99 14.38
C PHE A 102 6.01 34.96 14.48
N THR A 103 6.95 34.93 13.53
CA THR A 103 8.06 33.99 13.57
C THR A 103 8.97 34.21 14.77
N GLU A 104 9.24 35.47 15.13
CA GLU A 104 10.03 35.82 16.31
C GLU A 104 9.31 35.43 17.60
N ARG A 105 7.99 35.67 17.70
CA ARG A 105 7.20 35.26 18.86
C ARG A 105 7.21 33.75 19.04
N ILE A 106 6.96 32.98 17.98
CA ILE A 106 6.99 31.51 18.03
C ILE A 106 8.39 31.00 18.37
N ARG A 107 9.44 31.59 17.80
CA ARG A 107 10.84 31.24 18.11
C ARG A 107 11.17 31.50 19.58
N ASN A 108 10.77 32.65 20.10
CA ASN A 108 11.00 33.05 21.49
C ASN A 108 10.20 32.18 22.47
N GLU A 109 8.95 31.85 22.14
CA GLU A 109 8.12 30.95 22.92
C GLU A 109 8.72 29.54 22.97
N HIS A 110 9.19 29.03 21.84
CA HIS A 110 9.83 27.72 21.77
C HIS A 110 11.17 27.69 22.51
N ALA A 111 11.96 28.77 22.44
CA ALA A 111 13.18 28.92 23.22
C ALA A 111 12.90 29.00 24.73
N ALA A 112 11.88 29.76 25.13
CA ALA A 112 11.44 29.86 26.52
C ALA A 112 10.87 28.54 27.05
N LYS A 113 10.15 27.78 26.22
CA LYS A 113 9.69 26.43 26.55
C LYS A 113 10.88 25.48 26.68
N ALA A 114 11.85 25.52 25.77
CA ALA A 114 13.05 24.71 25.86
C ALA A 114 13.91 25.03 27.08
N THR A 115 14.01 26.30 27.50
CA THR A 115 14.71 26.66 28.75
C THR A 115 13.92 26.25 29.98
N ARG A 116 12.59 26.41 29.99
CA ARG A 116 11.72 25.89 31.06
C ARG A 116 11.82 24.37 31.19
N ASP A 117 11.77 23.64 30.09
CA ASP A 117 11.92 22.19 30.07
C ASP A 117 13.32 21.77 30.54
N ARG A 118 14.38 22.47 30.08
CA ARG A 118 15.75 22.24 30.56
C ARG A 118 15.90 22.54 32.06
N GLN A 119 15.27 23.60 32.57
CA GLN A 119 15.26 23.90 33.99
C GLN A 119 14.45 22.86 34.76
N HIS A 120 13.28 22.43 34.26
CA HIS A 120 12.45 21.41 34.88
C HIS A 120 13.14 20.04 34.92
N ILE A 121 13.90 19.69 33.87
CA ILE A 121 14.79 18.52 33.83
C ILE A 121 15.95 18.71 34.82
N PHE A 122 16.60 19.87 34.85
CA PHE A 122 17.68 20.16 35.79
C PHE A 122 17.23 20.09 37.27
N TRP A 123 16.03 20.58 37.59
CA TRP A 123 15.44 20.50 38.93
C TRP A 123 14.98 19.08 39.29
N ARG A 124 14.39 18.32 38.33
CA ARG A 124 14.07 16.90 38.53
C ARG A 124 15.32 16.04 38.71
N ASP A 125 16.38 16.32 37.96
CA ASP A 125 17.63 15.58 38.03
C ASP A 125 18.45 15.98 39.26
N ARG A 126 18.38 17.24 39.70
CA ARG A 126 18.96 17.65 41.00
C ARG A 126 18.24 17.01 42.18
N LYS A 127 16.90 16.90 42.13
CA LYS A 127 16.12 16.19 43.16
C LYS A 127 16.43 14.70 43.16
N ARG A 128 16.49 14.05 41.98
CA ARG A 128 16.93 12.65 41.86
C ARG A 128 18.37 12.42 42.27
N LYS A 129 19.27 13.39 42.06
CA LYS A 129 20.67 13.31 42.47
C LYS A 129 20.82 13.48 43.98
N LEU A 130 20.03 14.34 44.62
CA LEU A 130 19.96 14.44 46.09
C LEU A 130 19.35 13.18 46.73
N GLU A 131 18.40 12.53 46.07
CA GLU A 131 17.83 11.24 46.51
C GLU A 131 18.72 10.02 46.18
N SER A 132 19.71 10.17 45.27
CA SER A 132 20.61 9.11 44.83
C SER A 132 22.04 9.25 45.35
N ASP A 133 22.47 10.39 45.90
CA ASP A 133 23.80 10.56 46.51
C ASP A 133 23.95 9.84 47.86
N ASP A 134 22.89 9.20 48.39
CA ASP A 134 22.97 8.22 49.48
C ASP A 134 23.30 6.79 48.97
N SER A 135 23.40 6.61 47.65
CA SER A 135 23.72 5.30 47.06
C SER A 135 24.36 5.43 45.69
N SER A 136 25.67 5.19 45.65
CA SER A 136 26.49 4.84 44.48
C SER A 136 27.14 5.96 43.69
N GLU A 137 28.36 6.32 44.11
CA GLU A 137 29.46 6.55 43.18
C GLU A 137 29.65 5.29 42.32
N LYS A 138 29.33 5.35 41.02
CA LYS A 138 30.21 4.84 39.94
C LYS A 138 29.59 4.95 38.55
N THR A 139 30.47 5.33 37.63
CA THR A 139 30.49 5.02 36.18
C THR A 139 29.52 5.74 35.25
N LYS A 140 30.03 6.82 34.62
CA LYS A 140 29.53 7.37 33.35
C LYS A 140 30.29 6.75 32.17
N LYS A 141 29.64 5.84 31.41
CA LYS A 141 29.95 5.48 30.00
C LYS A 141 28.66 4.98 29.30
N PRO A 142 28.66 4.83 27.96
CA PRO A 142 28.00 5.71 26.98
C PRO A 142 26.47 5.46 26.84
N HIS A 143 25.66 6.50 27.07
CA HIS A 143 24.18 6.40 27.08
C HIS A 143 23.53 6.15 25.70
N LYS A 144 24.26 6.30 24.59
CA LYS A 144 23.68 6.29 23.23
C LYS A 144 23.35 4.88 22.71
N GLU A 145 24.20 3.90 23.04
CA GLU A 145 24.05 2.51 22.61
C GLU A 145 22.86 1.83 23.33
N SER A 146 22.61 2.18 24.60
CA SER A 146 21.46 1.66 25.36
C SER A 146 20.12 2.20 24.85
N GLU A 147 20.08 3.43 24.32
CA GLU A 147 18.85 4.03 23.81
C GLU A 147 18.44 3.39 22.47
N ASP A 148 19.40 3.14 21.58
CA ASP A 148 19.15 2.43 20.32
C ASP A 148 18.68 0.99 20.55
N GLU A 149 19.25 0.33 21.56
CA GLU A 149 18.88 -1.03 21.95
C GLU A 149 17.48 -1.08 22.58
N LYS A 150 17.15 -0.12 23.46
CA LYS A 150 15.78 0.08 23.98
C LYS A 150 14.79 0.41 22.87
N LEU A 151 15.18 1.24 21.89
CA LEU A 151 14.30 1.61 20.77
C LEU A 151 14.04 0.42 19.84
N LYS A 152 15.04 -0.44 19.62
CA LYS A 152 14.86 -1.72 18.91
C LYS A 152 13.93 -2.64 19.68
N ALA A 153 14.12 -2.80 20.99
CA ALA A 153 13.26 -3.62 21.84
C ALA A 153 11.80 -3.10 21.85
N ALA A 154 11.61 -1.78 21.92
CA ALA A 154 10.29 -1.15 21.85
C ALA A 154 9.62 -1.36 20.47
N ARG A 155 10.38 -1.23 19.37
CA ARG A 155 9.87 -1.56 18.02
C ARG A 155 9.51 -3.02 17.87
N GLU A 156 10.26 -3.93 18.48
CA GLU A 156 9.98 -5.35 18.46
C GLU A 156 8.74 -5.70 19.29
N GLN A 157 8.55 -5.05 20.45
CA GLN A 157 7.32 -5.15 21.25
C GLN A 157 6.11 -4.60 20.50
N MET A 158 6.24 -3.43 19.83
CA MET A 158 5.15 -2.92 19.00
C MET A 158 4.81 -3.87 17.86
N LYS A 159 5.80 -4.50 17.19
CA LYS A 159 5.54 -5.51 16.14
C LYS A 159 4.82 -6.75 16.68
N LYS A 160 5.14 -7.20 17.90
CA LYS A 160 4.46 -8.33 18.55
C LYS A 160 3.01 -7.99 18.92
N ASN A 161 2.76 -6.74 19.31
CA ASN A 161 1.44 -6.25 19.69
C ASN A 161 0.60 -5.79 18.49
N PHE A 162 1.23 -5.55 17.34
CA PHE A 162 0.55 -5.12 16.14
C PHE A 162 -0.23 -6.27 15.51
N LYS A 163 -1.54 -6.26 15.74
CA LYS A 163 -2.49 -7.07 14.98
C LYS A 163 -2.97 -6.23 13.80
N PRO A 164 -2.55 -6.51 12.55
CA PRO A 164 -3.07 -5.76 11.41
C PRO A 164 -4.60 -5.90 11.37
N GLY A 165 -5.28 -4.79 11.16
CA GLY A 165 -6.74 -4.76 11.03
C GLY A 165 -7.22 -5.68 9.90
N VAL A 166 -8.49 -6.10 9.99
CA VAL A 166 -9.11 -7.02 9.02
C VAL A 166 -8.99 -6.49 7.59
N GLU A 167 -9.12 -5.17 7.41
CA GLU A 167 -9.02 -4.49 6.12
C GLU A 167 -7.60 -4.52 5.52
N VAL A 168 -6.56 -4.36 6.36
CA VAL A 168 -5.16 -4.50 5.93
C VAL A 168 -4.86 -5.95 5.51
N LYS A 169 -5.46 -6.93 6.18
CA LYS A 169 -5.34 -8.35 5.80
C LYS A 169 -6.04 -8.62 4.48
N LEU A 170 -7.26 -8.09 4.29
CA LEU A 170 -8.00 -8.26 3.04
C LEU A 170 -7.24 -7.65 1.87
N ASN A 171 -6.76 -6.40 1.99
CA ASN A 171 -5.96 -5.76 0.95
C ASN A 171 -4.69 -6.55 0.62
N ARG A 172 -4.04 -7.12 1.63
CA ARG A 172 -2.89 -8.01 1.43
C ARG A 172 -3.27 -9.26 0.64
N TYR A 173 -4.42 -9.87 0.92
CA TYR A 173 -4.91 -11.04 0.19
C TYR A 173 -5.27 -10.70 -1.27
N LYS A 174 -5.91 -9.56 -1.51
CA LYS A 174 -6.20 -9.06 -2.87
C LYS A 174 -4.92 -8.90 -3.68
N SER A 175 -3.92 -8.19 -3.14
CA SER A 175 -2.62 -8.02 -3.81
C SER A 175 -1.89 -9.35 -4.04
N GLN A 176 -2.04 -10.31 -3.12
CA GLN A 176 -1.45 -11.63 -3.26
C GLN A 176 -2.10 -12.42 -4.40
N LYS A 177 -3.43 -12.37 -4.52
CA LYS A 177 -4.18 -12.98 -5.61
C LYS A 177 -3.78 -12.41 -6.97
N GLU A 178 -3.75 -11.08 -7.11
CA GLU A 178 -3.34 -10.43 -8.37
C GLU A 178 -1.92 -10.82 -8.79
N ASN A 179 -0.99 -10.88 -7.83
CA ASN A 179 0.39 -11.28 -8.12
C ASN A 179 0.47 -12.75 -8.55
N TYR A 180 -0.30 -13.64 -7.90
CA TYR A 180 -0.44 -15.03 -8.29
C TYR A 180 -0.95 -15.14 -9.73
N GLU A 181 -2.04 -14.46 -10.08
CA GLU A 181 -2.63 -14.52 -11.42
C GLU A 181 -1.67 -13.98 -12.48
N ARG A 182 -1.03 -12.84 -12.20
CA ARG A 182 -0.03 -12.24 -13.10
C ARG A 182 1.14 -13.18 -13.36
N LYS A 183 1.69 -13.79 -12.31
CA LYS A 183 2.80 -14.74 -12.43
C LYS A 183 2.37 -16.02 -13.16
N PHE A 184 1.14 -16.49 -12.94
CA PHE A 184 0.63 -17.68 -13.62
C PHE A 184 0.42 -17.42 -15.13
N SER A 185 -0.10 -16.25 -15.50
CA SER A 185 -0.20 -15.83 -16.90
C SER A 185 1.17 -15.66 -17.55
N TYR A 186 2.13 -15.08 -16.82
CA TYR A 186 3.51 -14.98 -17.29
C TYR A 186 4.14 -16.35 -17.51
N LEU A 187 3.95 -17.27 -16.56
CA LEU A 187 4.42 -18.65 -16.65
C LEU A 187 3.87 -19.30 -17.92
N LEU A 188 2.56 -19.29 -18.14
CA LEU A 188 1.92 -19.85 -19.34
C LEU A 188 2.51 -19.31 -20.66
N GLY A 189 2.87 -18.02 -20.71
CA GLY A 189 3.49 -17.41 -21.89
C GLY A 189 4.98 -17.70 -22.07
N HIS A 190 5.69 -18.13 -21.02
CA HIS A 190 7.15 -18.31 -21.00
C HIS A 190 7.59 -19.75 -20.64
N LEU A 191 6.76 -20.75 -20.92
CA LEU A 191 7.10 -22.17 -20.68
C LEU A 191 8.16 -22.70 -21.66
N ALA A 192 8.25 -22.14 -22.86
CA ALA A 192 9.16 -22.63 -23.90
C ALA A 192 10.62 -22.63 -23.42
N GLY A 193 11.22 -23.82 -23.36
CA GLY A 193 12.65 -24.02 -23.08
C GLY A 193 13.08 -23.93 -21.61
N LYS A 194 12.15 -23.86 -20.65
CA LYS A 194 12.49 -23.78 -19.21
C LYS A 194 12.10 -25.04 -18.44
N THR A 195 12.99 -25.48 -17.55
CA THR A 195 12.67 -26.48 -16.53
C THR A 195 11.99 -25.84 -15.33
N LEU A 196 10.84 -26.40 -14.97
CA LEU A 196 9.92 -25.93 -13.96
C LEU A 196 10.25 -26.63 -12.64
N THR A 197 10.82 -25.86 -11.70
CA THR A 197 11.05 -26.31 -10.33
C THR A 197 9.88 -25.91 -9.43
N PHE A 198 9.86 -26.41 -8.20
CA PHE A 198 8.82 -26.07 -7.22
C PHE A 198 8.70 -24.55 -6.99
N GLY A 199 9.80 -23.80 -7.06
CA GLY A 199 9.79 -22.34 -6.89
C GLY A 199 9.32 -21.55 -8.11
N CYS A 200 9.34 -22.16 -9.30
CA CYS A 200 8.90 -21.52 -10.54
C CYS A 200 7.37 -21.45 -10.64
N ILE A 201 6.67 -22.41 -10.01
CA ILE A 201 5.21 -22.43 -10.02
C ILE A 201 4.70 -21.31 -9.10
N PRO A 202 3.86 -20.40 -9.61
CA PRO A 202 3.21 -19.40 -8.77
C PRO A 202 2.08 -20.06 -8.01
N TRP A 203 2.38 -20.49 -6.79
CA TRP A 203 1.39 -21.01 -5.85
C TRP A 203 0.51 -19.87 -5.33
N PRO A 204 -0.81 -20.06 -5.19
CA PRO A 204 -1.70 -19.06 -4.63
C PRO A 204 -1.36 -18.79 -3.15
N CYS A 205 -1.00 -19.84 -2.42
CA CYS A 205 -0.47 -19.75 -1.07
C CYS A 205 0.42 -20.96 -0.75
N LEU A 206 1.29 -20.79 0.25
CA LEU A 206 2.04 -21.91 0.83
C LEU A 206 1.19 -22.65 1.87
N ASP A 207 0.34 -21.93 2.61
CA ASP A 207 -0.52 -22.49 3.64
C ASP A 207 -1.94 -22.73 3.12
N LEU A 208 -2.36 -24.00 3.08
CA LEU A 208 -3.67 -24.40 2.55
C LEU A 208 -4.84 -23.83 3.35
N THR A 209 -4.63 -23.50 4.62
CA THR A 209 -5.65 -22.90 5.50
C THR A 209 -6.08 -21.52 5.02
N LEU A 210 -5.17 -20.75 4.42
CA LEU A 210 -5.42 -19.40 3.91
C LEU A 210 -5.83 -19.39 2.43
N LEU A 211 -5.86 -20.56 1.78
CA LEU A 211 -6.10 -20.68 0.34
C LEU A 211 -7.45 -20.11 -0.07
N GLY A 212 -8.50 -20.39 0.72
CA GLY A 212 -9.84 -19.87 0.48
C GLY A 212 -9.89 -18.35 0.62
N ASP A 213 -9.35 -17.83 1.72
CA ASP A 213 -9.36 -16.40 2.03
C ASP A 213 -8.58 -15.57 1.00
N ILE A 214 -7.50 -16.13 0.44
CA ILE A 214 -6.66 -15.47 -0.56
C ILE A 214 -7.30 -15.50 -1.95
N LEU A 215 -7.76 -16.66 -2.42
CA LEU A 215 -8.30 -16.78 -3.78
C LEU A 215 -9.65 -16.08 -3.95
N PHE A 216 -10.44 -16.06 -2.87
CA PHE A 216 -11.80 -15.54 -2.89
C PHE A 216 -11.97 -14.23 -2.11
N SER A 217 -10.88 -13.49 -1.87
CA SER A 217 -10.89 -12.20 -1.16
C SER A 217 -11.77 -11.12 -1.81
N ASP A 218 -12.07 -11.28 -3.10
CA ASP A 218 -12.79 -10.29 -3.90
C ASP A 218 -14.29 -10.57 -4.00
N PHE A 219 -14.73 -11.73 -3.51
CA PHE A 219 -16.12 -12.14 -3.59
C PHE A 219 -16.78 -11.95 -2.21
N GLU A 220 -17.63 -10.93 -2.10
CA GLU A 220 -18.48 -10.72 -0.93
C GLU A 220 -19.51 -11.86 -0.83
N ASP A 221 -20.10 -12.25 -1.97
CA ASP A 221 -21.03 -13.36 -2.08
C ASP A 221 -20.34 -14.68 -2.42
N LYS A 222 -20.17 -15.52 -1.40
CA LYS A 222 -19.63 -16.90 -1.53
C LYS A 222 -20.55 -17.85 -2.32
N GLN A 223 -21.72 -17.38 -2.77
CA GLN A 223 -22.70 -18.15 -3.53
C GLN A 223 -23.03 -17.55 -4.91
N GLY A 224 -22.42 -16.41 -5.26
CA GLY A 224 -22.67 -15.75 -6.53
C GLY A 224 -22.25 -16.59 -7.75
N PRO A 225 -22.82 -16.33 -8.93
CA PRO A 225 -22.46 -17.03 -10.17
C PRO A 225 -20.98 -16.83 -10.52
N ASP A 226 -20.42 -15.65 -10.25
CA ASP A 226 -19.00 -15.35 -10.52
C ASP A 226 -18.05 -16.10 -9.58
N TYR A 227 -18.44 -16.27 -8.31
CA TYR A 227 -17.70 -17.09 -7.35
C TYR A 227 -17.65 -18.55 -7.84
N ARG A 228 -18.78 -19.12 -8.25
CA ARG A 228 -18.86 -20.50 -8.78
C ARG A 228 -18.04 -20.66 -10.06
N LYS A 229 -18.12 -19.70 -10.97
CA LYS A 229 -17.34 -19.69 -12.22
C LYS A 229 -15.83 -19.65 -11.94
N TYR A 230 -15.41 -18.81 -10.99
CA TYR A 230 -14.01 -18.71 -10.59
C TYR A 230 -13.53 -19.99 -9.88
N LEU A 231 -14.33 -20.54 -8.96
CA LEU A 231 -14.03 -21.81 -8.28
C LEU A 231 -13.81 -22.95 -9.27
N ARG A 232 -14.72 -23.13 -10.24
CA ARG A 232 -14.57 -24.13 -11.31
C ARG A 232 -13.29 -23.92 -12.11
N SER A 233 -12.95 -22.66 -12.43
CA SER A 233 -11.73 -22.33 -13.16
C SER A 233 -10.47 -22.71 -12.36
N GLN A 234 -10.46 -22.47 -11.04
CA GLN A 234 -9.35 -22.89 -10.18
C GLN A 234 -9.29 -24.42 -10.02
N GLN A 235 -10.44 -25.11 -9.92
CA GLN A 235 -10.49 -26.58 -9.87
C GLN A 235 -9.86 -27.21 -11.12
N VAL A 236 -10.24 -26.74 -12.31
CA VAL A 236 -9.66 -27.24 -13.57
C VAL A 236 -8.17 -26.93 -13.65
N ARG A 237 -7.74 -25.73 -13.23
CA ARG A 237 -6.33 -25.31 -13.23
C ARG A 237 -5.45 -26.18 -12.33
N TRP A 238 -5.94 -26.50 -11.14
CA TRP A 238 -5.20 -27.26 -10.12
C TRP A 238 -5.56 -28.75 -10.13
N HIS A 239 -6.34 -29.23 -11.09
CA HIS A 239 -6.63 -30.66 -11.22
C HIS A 239 -5.33 -31.41 -11.58
N PRO A 240 -4.95 -32.48 -10.85
CA PRO A 240 -3.67 -33.18 -11.07
C PRO A 240 -3.45 -33.60 -12.53
N ASP A 241 -4.49 -34.11 -13.19
CA ASP A 241 -4.42 -34.53 -14.59
C ASP A 241 -4.25 -33.34 -15.55
N LYS A 242 -5.02 -32.26 -15.38
CA LYS A 242 -4.93 -31.06 -16.25
C LYS A 242 -3.61 -30.31 -16.06
N PHE A 243 -3.12 -30.28 -14.82
CA PHE A 243 -1.81 -29.73 -14.51
C PHE A 243 -0.70 -30.55 -15.15
N THR A 244 -0.75 -31.88 -15.04
CA THR A 244 0.21 -32.78 -15.69
C THR A 244 0.18 -32.61 -17.21
N GLN A 245 -1.00 -32.59 -17.83
CA GLN A 245 -1.14 -32.39 -19.28
C GLN A 245 -0.43 -31.14 -19.80
N LYS A 246 -0.40 -30.05 -19.01
CA LYS A 246 0.22 -28.78 -19.42
C LYS A 246 1.70 -28.66 -19.07
N PHE A 247 2.12 -29.26 -17.96
CA PHE A 247 3.45 -29.00 -17.37
C PHE A 247 4.36 -30.22 -17.33
N LYS A 248 3.89 -31.43 -17.71
CA LYS A 248 4.66 -32.68 -17.65
C LYS A 248 6.03 -32.57 -18.33
N ASP A 249 6.06 -32.01 -19.53
CA ASP A 249 7.27 -31.93 -20.35
C ASP A 249 8.29 -30.88 -19.85
N TYR A 250 7.86 -30.01 -18.94
CA TYR A 250 8.69 -28.95 -18.37
C TYR A 250 9.14 -29.25 -16.94
N MET A 251 8.59 -30.26 -16.26
CA MET A 251 8.90 -30.49 -14.84
C MET A 251 10.26 -31.14 -14.61
N HIS A 252 11.02 -30.61 -13.65
CA HIS A 252 12.26 -31.23 -13.20
C HIS A 252 11.98 -32.51 -12.37
N PRO A 253 12.62 -33.66 -12.66
CA PRO A 253 12.31 -34.96 -12.05
C PRO A 253 12.32 -34.93 -10.51
N ASP A 254 13.30 -34.27 -9.90
CA ASP A 254 13.44 -34.17 -8.44
C ASP A 254 12.30 -33.40 -7.75
N HIS A 255 11.58 -32.55 -8.49
CA HIS A 255 10.51 -31.72 -7.96
C HIS A 255 9.11 -32.23 -8.31
N VAL A 256 8.98 -33.21 -9.22
CA VAL A 256 7.67 -33.72 -9.69
C VAL A 256 6.82 -34.19 -8.51
N THR A 257 7.36 -35.02 -7.62
CA THR A 257 6.62 -35.59 -6.48
C THR A 257 6.11 -34.50 -5.53
N LYS A 258 6.96 -33.52 -5.22
CA LYS A 258 6.63 -32.39 -4.35
C LYS A 258 5.56 -31.47 -4.97
N ILE A 259 5.70 -31.18 -6.26
CA ILE A 259 4.76 -30.36 -7.04
C ILE A 259 3.40 -31.06 -7.08
N MET A 260 3.37 -32.32 -7.49
CA MET A 260 2.13 -33.10 -7.61
C MET A 260 1.44 -33.32 -6.27
N GLY A 261 2.21 -33.53 -5.19
CA GLY A 261 1.66 -33.59 -3.84
C GLY A 261 0.94 -32.29 -3.44
N LYS A 262 1.52 -31.13 -3.77
CA LYS A 262 0.90 -29.82 -3.50
C LYS A 262 -0.33 -29.57 -4.37
N VAL A 263 -0.24 -29.86 -5.66
CA VAL A 263 -1.37 -29.76 -6.61
C VAL A 263 -2.55 -30.61 -6.14
N LYS A 264 -2.30 -31.85 -5.69
CA LYS A 264 -3.32 -32.73 -5.13
C LYS A 264 -3.97 -32.13 -3.88
N ALA A 265 -3.18 -31.57 -2.97
CA ALA A 265 -3.69 -30.96 -1.75
C ALA A 265 -4.57 -29.72 -2.05
N ILE A 266 -4.17 -28.89 -3.01
CA ILE A 266 -4.96 -27.75 -3.49
C ILE A 266 -6.27 -28.23 -4.13
N SER A 267 -6.22 -29.21 -5.02
CA SER A 267 -7.41 -29.78 -5.66
C SER A 267 -8.40 -30.36 -4.65
N GLN A 268 -7.91 -31.09 -3.65
CA GLN A 268 -8.75 -31.63 -2.57
C GLN A 268 -9.41 -30.52 -1.76
N PHE A 269 -8.68 -29.44 -1.45
CA PHE A 269 -9.25 -28.28 -0.75
C PHE A 269 -10.35 -27.59 -1.57
N LEU A 270 -10.11 -27.36 -2.86
CA LEU A 270 -11.11 -26.74 -3.74
C LEU A 270 -12.35 -27.62 -3.93
N ASN A 271 -12.18 -28.95 -3.96
CA ASN A 271 -13.30 -29.88 -4.05
C ASN A 271 -14.13 -29.88 -2.77
N LYS A 272 -13.50 -29.82 -1.58
CA LYS A 272 -14.22 -29.64 -0.31
C LYS A 272 -15.03 -28.35 -0.29
N LEU A 273 -14.42 -27.24 -0.70
CA LEU A 273 -15.14 -25.96 -0.83
C LEU A 273 -16.33 -26.06 -1.79
N SER A 274 -16.20 -26.81 -2.88
CA SER A 274 -17.30 -27.04 -3.80
C SER A 274 -18.41 -27.88 -3.17
N SER A 275 -18.09 -28.98 -2.49
CA SER A 275 -19.06 -29.82 -1.78
C SER A 275 -19.82 -29.04 -0.71
N ASP A 276 -19.12 -28.27 0.12
CA ASP A 276 -19.71 -27.43 1.17
C ASP A 276 -20.72 -26.38 0.64
N LEU A 277 -20.61 -26.00 -0.64
CA LEU A 277 -21.57 -25.09 -1.28
C LEU A 277 -22.82 -25.82 -1.78
N HIS A 278 -22.68 -27.06 -2.26
CA HIS A 278 -23.80 -27.87 -2.73
C HIS A 278 -24.63 -28.38 -1.55
N ASP A 279 -23.99 -28.74 -0.42
CA ASP A 279 -24.68 -29.18 0.81
C ASP A 279 -25.51 -28.06 1.47
N LYS A 280 -25.29 -26.78 1.12
CA LYS A 280 -26.06 -25.63 1.63
C LYS A 280 -27.24 -25.25 0.74
N GLU A 281 -27.38 -25.86 -0.44
CA GLU A 281 -28.52 -25.66 -1.35
C GLU A 281 -29.60 -26.76 -1.20
N THR A 282 -29.42 -27.71 -0.28
CA THR A 282 -30.38 -28.77 0.06
C THR A 282 -30.98 -28.53 1.44
#